data_AF-A0A7K1C1R3-F1
#
_entry.id   AF-A0A7K1C1R3-F1
#
_cell.length_a   1.000
_cell.length_b   1.000
_cell.length_c   1.000
_cell.angle_alpha   90.00
_cell.angle_beta   90.00
_cell.angle_gamma   90.00
#
_symmetry.space_group_name_H-M   'P 1'
#
loop_
_entity.id
_entity.type
_entity.pdbx_description
1 polymer ?
#
loop_
_entity_poly.entity_id
_entity_poly.type
_entity_poly.pdbx_seq_one_letter_code
_entity_poly.pdbx_strand_id
1 'polypeptide(L)'
;SLVVDVYGQKISLPKNRSHAIDNSTYAGIRPEKFRISLLNTPTRGNLLTGGHIEDVSYIGVSTQYQVEMPWGQELMVFEQNDDGVAPFKKGDAVNISWEPTFTFALRGDEDVTAGSQIEPEALDEE
;
A
#
# COMPACT_ATOMS: atom_id res chain seq x y z
N SER A 1 6.54 -16.69 -10.45
CA SER A 1 6.54 -15.31 -9.92
C SER A 1 7.89 -14.66 -10.20
N LEU A 2 7.93 -13.33 -10.19
CA LEU A 2 9.13 -12.51 -10.03
C LEU A 2 9.20 -12.09 -8.56
N VAL A 3 10.40 -11.87 -8.02
CA VAL A 3 10.61 -11.32 -6.67
C VAL A 3 11.36 -10.02 -6.81
N VAL A 4 10.90 -8.98 -6.11
CA VAL A 4 11.54 -7.67 -6.06
C VAL A 4 11.82 -7.30 -4.61
N ASP A 5 12.91 -6.56 -4.41
CA ASP A 5 13.26 -5.96 -3.12
C ASP A 5 12.62 -4.57 -3.04
N VAL A 6 11.87 -4.32 -1.97
CA VAL A 6 11.24 -3.05 -1.66
C VAL A 6 11.73 -2.65 -0.28
N TYR A 7 12.73 -1.76 -0.26
CA TYR A 7 13.35 -1.26 0.96
C TYR A 7 13.82 -2.36 1.92
N GLY A 8 14.47 -3.40 1.39
CA GLY A 8 14.98 -4.54 2.17
C GLY A 8 13.93 -5.62 2.47
N GLN A 9 12.69 -5.44 2.02
CA GLN A 9 11.62 -6.43 2.15
C GLN A 9 11.30 -7.05 0.79
N LYS A 10 11.21 -8.39 0.75
CA LYS A 10 10.99 -9.12 -0.50
C LYS A 10 9.50 -9.34 -0.75
N ILE A 11 9.03 -8.91 -1.90
CA ILE A 11 7.66 -9.15 -2.36
C ILE A 11 7.68 -9.89 -3.70
N SER A 12 6.60 -10.60 -3.98
CA SER A 12 6.43 -11.37 -5.21
C SER A 12 5.32 -10.82 -6.10
N LEU A 13 5.45 -11.01 -7.40
CA LEU A 13 4.45 -10.63 -8.40
C LEU A 13 4.39 -11.62 -9.56
N PRO A 14 3.27 -11.68 -10.31
CA PRO A 14 3.22 -12.39 -11.58
C PRO A 14 4.19 -11.79 -12.59
N LYS A 15 4.95 -12.63 -13.32
CA LYS A 15 5.92 -12.16 -14.32
C LYS A 15 5.26 -11.33 -15.43
N ASN A 16 4.03 -11.68 -15.81
CA ASN A 16 3.24 -10.97 -16.83
C ASN A 16 2.66 -9.63 -16.35
N ARG A 17 2.88 -9.24 -15.09
CA ARG A 17 2.52 -7.92 -14.54
C ARG A 17 3.73 -7.02 -14.29
N SER A 18 4.90 -7.42 -14.81
CA SER A 18 6.12 -6.61 -14.76
C SER A 18 6.41 -6.06 -16.14
N HIS A 19 6.55 -4.73 -16.21
CA HIS A 19 7.03 -4.00 -17.37
C HIS A 19 8.47 -3.52 -17.20
N ALA A 20 9.11 -3.86 -16.06
CA ALA A 20 10.50 -3.52 -15.79
C ALA A 20 11.44 -4.22 -16.77
N ILE A 21 12.42 -3.47 -17.29
CA ILE A 21 13.40 -3.96 -18.27
C ILE A 21 14.77 -4.16 -17.63
N ASP A 22 15.02 -3.52 -16.48
CA ASP A 22 16.27 -3.59 -15.73
C ASP A 22 16.02 -3.88 -14.22
N ASN A 23 17.04 -3.62 -13.40
CA ASN A 23 16.98 -3.87 -11.94
C ASN A 23 16.34 -2.71 -11.15
N SER A 24 15.94 -1.62 -11.81
CA SER A 24 15.25 -0.49 -11.18
C SER A 24 13.74 -0.60 -11.45
N THR A 25 12.92 -0.60 -10.41
CA THR A 25 11.49 -0.91 -10.55
C THR A 25 10.68 -0.17 -9.50
N TYR A 26 9.54 0.39 -9.92
CA TYR A 26 8.49 0.82 -9.00
C TYR A 26 7.49 -0.31 -8.80
N ALA A 27 7.27 -0.71 -7.55
CA ALA A 27 6.23 -1.67 -7.20
C ALA A 27 4.93 -0.94 -6.90
N GLY A 28 3.89 -1.23 -7.68
CA GLY A 28 2.55 -0.68 -7.50
C GLY A 28 1.60 -1.71 -6.89
N ILE A 29 0.87 -1.29 -5.86
CA ILE A 29 -0.22 -2.05 -5.25
C ILE A 29 -1.37 -1.06 -5.02
N ARG A 30 -2.59 -1.45 -5.38
CA ARG A 30 -3.75 -0.58 -5.13
C ARG A 30 -4.14 -0.65 -3.64
N PRO A 31 -4.41 0.49 -2.96
CA PRO A 31 -4.71 0.53 -1.53
C PRO A 31 -5.79 -0.45 -1.06
N GLU A 32 -6.84 -0.65 -1.86
CA GLU A 32 -7.97 -1.53 -1.52
C GLU A 32 -7.62 -3.03 -1.54
N LYS A 33 -6.37 -3.38 -1.88
CA LYS A 33 -5.88 -4.76 -1.89
C LYS A 33 -5.05 -5.13 -0.67
N PHE A 34 -4.70 -4.14 0.14
CA PHE A 34 -4.00 -4.38 1.39
C PHE A 34 -4.93 -4.99 2.44
N ARG A 35 -4.33 -5.82 3.29
CA ARG A 35 -4.87 -6.31 4.56
C ARG A 35 -3.94 -5.82 5.66
N ILE A 36 -4.51 -5.38 6.77
CA ILE A 36 -3.76 -4.96 7.96
C ILE A 36 -3.90 -6.01 9.05
N SER A 37 -2.87 -6.16 9.88
CA SER A 37 -2.84 -7.17 10.94
C SER A 37 -1.88 -6.80 12.07
N LEU A 38 -2.12 -7.32 13.27
CA LEU A 38 -1.15 -7.24 14.37
C LEU A 38 0.11 -8.06 14.06
N LEU A 39 1.24 -7.69 14.68
CA LEU A 39 2.56 -8.27 14.37
C LEU A 39 2.64 -9.81 14.40
N ASN A 40 1.87 -10.44 15.29
CA ASN A 40 1.89 -11.90 15.51
C ASN A 40 0.71 -12.63 14.86
N THR A 41 -0.09 -11.95 14.04
CA THR A 41 -1.19 -12.57 13.32
C THR A 41 -0.64 -13.30 12.10
N PRO A 42 -0.98 -14.58 11.88
CA PRO A 42 -0.58 -15.29 10.67
C PRO A 42 -1.14 -14.62 9.41
N THR A 43 -0.27 -14.31 8.46
CA THR A 43 -0.64 -13.69 7.18
C THR A 43 -0.37 -14.64 6.01
N ARG A 44 -0.84 -14.27 4.82
CA ARG A 44 -0.58 -15.00 3.57
C ARG A 44 -0.21 -14.00 2.48
N GLY A 45 0.55 -14.48 1.50
CA GLY A 45 0.97 -13.69 0.35
C GLY A 45 2.22 -12.85 0.64
N ASN A 46 2.27 -11.67 0.04
CA ASN A 46 3.31 -10.70 0.33
C ASN A 46 3.07 -10.07 1.70
N LEU A 47 4.15 -9.67 2.36
CA LEU A 47 4.13 -9.12 3.70
C LEU A 47 5.14 -7.97 3.79
N LEU A 48 4.68 -6.85 4.33
CA LEU A 48 5.49 -5.75 4.80
C LEU A 48 5.35 -5.64 6.32
N THR A 49 6.48 -5.50 6.99
CA THR A 49 6.59 -5.47 8.45
C THR A 49 7.17 -4.16 8.95
N GLY A 50 6.95 -3.88 10.23
CA GLY A 50 7.49 -2.71 10.93
C GLY A 50 6.70 -1.43 10.73
N GLY A 51 5.46 -1.51 10.23
CA GLY A 51 4.61 -0.33 10.10
C GLY A 51 3.97 0.07 11.43
N HIS A 52 3.60 1.34 11.56
CA HIS A 52 2.76 1.83 12.66
C HIS A 52 1.65 2.73 12.14
N ILE A 53 0.52 2.76 12.84
CA ILE A 53 -0.62 3.61 12.47
C ILE A 53 -0.28 5.07 12.78
N GLU A 54 -0.27 5.92 11.76
CA GLU A 54 -0.16 7.38 11.91
C GLU A 54 -1.52 8.07 12.00
N ASP A 55 -2.52 7.60 11.25
CA ASP A 55 -3.86 8.17 11.30
C ASP A 55 -4.95 7.12 11.11
N VAL A 56 -6.12 7.41 11.69
CA VAL A 56 -7.33 6.59 11.59
C VAL A 56 -8.49 7.49 11.19
N SER A 57 -9.03 7.24 10.00
CA SER A 57 -10.12 8.01 9.42
C SER A 57 -11.32 7.11 9.15
N TYR A 58 -12.46 7.39 9.80
CA TYR A 58 -13.71 6.67 9.55
C TYR A 58 -14.46 7.30 8.38
N ILE A 59 -14.70 6.53 7.31
CA ILE A 59 -15.31 7.00 6.07
C ILE A 59 -16.55 6.15 5.78
N GLY A 60 -17.60 6.33 6.59
CA GLY A 60 -18.87 5.64 6.45
C GLY A 60 -18.77 4.13 6.65
N VAL A 61 -18.64 3.38 5.54
CA VAL A 61 -18.63 1.91 5.51
C VAL A 61 -17.25 1.28 5.72
N SER A 62 -16.19 2.09 5.72
CA SER A 62 -14.82 1.64 5.92
C SER A 62 -14.06 2.55 6.87
N THR A 63 -13.04 1.99 7.50
CA THR A 63 -11.98 2.72 8.17
C THR A 63 -10.76 2.75 7.25
N GLN A 64 -10.20 3.94 7.07
CA GLN A 64 -8.93 4.15 6.39
C GLN A 64 -7.84 4.31 7.45
N TYR A 65 -6.79 3.52 7.33
CA TYR A 65 -5.58 3.64 8.14
C TYR A 65 -4.45 4.19 7.28
N GLN A 66 -3.75 5.19 7.82
CA GLN A 66 -2.47 5.65 7.29
C GLN A 66 -1.38 4.94 8.09
N VAL A 67 -0.56 4.12 7.41
CA VAL A 67 0.50 3.33 8.04
C VAL A 67 1.85 3.85 7.59
N GLU A 68 2.61 4.44 8.50
CA GLU A 68 3.99 4.81 8.21
C GLU A 68 4.88 3.56 8.28
N MET A 69 5.71 3.38 7.25
CA MET A 69 6.64 2.28 7.14
C MET A 69 8.05 2.67 7.60
N PRO A 70 8.95 1.73 7.96
CA PRO A 70 10.29 2.04 8.48
C PRO A 70 11.18 2.88 7.56
N TRP A 71 10.85 2.97 6.27
CA TRP A 71 11.56 3.77 5.28
C TRP A 71 10.95 5.16 5.07
N GLY A 72 9.93 5.55 5.86
CA GLY A 72 9.35 6.89 5.90
C GLY A 72 8.25 7.18 4.87
N GLN A 73 7.81 6.20 4.08
CA GLN A 73 6.59 6.36 3.27
C GLN A 73 5.38 5.87 4.03
N GLU A 74 4.26 6.55 3.80
CA GLU A 74 2.98 6.16 4.34
C GLU A 74 2.17 5.37 3.32
N LEU A 75 1.58 4.26 3.76
CA LEU A 75 0.70 3.41 2.98
C LEU A 75 -0.73 3.54 3.49
N MET A 76 -1.65 3.78 2.56
CA MET A 76 -3.07 3.83 2.84
C MET A 76 -3.67 2.42 2.77
N VAL A 77 -4.41 2.02 3.81
CA VAL A 77 -5.09 0.72 3.90
C VAL A 77 -6.57 0.93 4.21
N PHE A 78 -7.45 0.26 3.48
CA PHE A 78 -8.90 0.29 3.70
C PHE A 78 -9.37 -0.99 4.37
N GLU A 79 -10.11 -0.86 5.47
CA GLU A 79 -10.78 -1.96 6.18
C GLU A 79 -12.28 -1.70 6.21
N GLN A 80 -13.10 -2.70 5.89
CA GLN A 80 -14.55 -2.55 6.04
C GLN A 80 -14.92 -2.52 7.52
N ASN A 81 -15.91 -1.71 7.88
CA ASN A 81 -16.47 -1.68 9.23
C ASN A 81 -17.37 -2.91 9.42
N ASP A 82 -16.77 -4.10 9.47
CA ASP A 82 -17.45 -5.32 9.88
C ASP A 82 -17.31 -5.53 11.39
N ASP A 83 -18.28 -6.21 12.01
CA ASP A 83 -18.31 -6.43 13.47
C ASP A 83 -17.21 -7.41 13.95
N GLY A 84 -16.23 -7.77 13.10
CA GLY A 84 -15.29 -8.87 13.31
C GLY A 84 -13.86 -8.45 13.66
N VAL A 85 -13.39 -7.28 13.24
CA VAL A 85 -12.01 -6.81 13.51
C VAL A 85 -12.02 -5.69 14.55
N ALA A 86 -11.29 -5.89 15.65
CA ALA A 86 -11.10 -4.83 16.64
C ALA A 86 -10.31 -3.67 15.99
N PRO A 87 -10.76 -2.41 16.11
CA PRO A 87 -10.16 -1.29 15.38
C PRO A 87 -8.74 -1.02 15.87
N PHE A 88 -7.82 -0.75 14.93
CA PHE A 88 -6.48 -0.28 15.25
C PHE A 88 -6.52 1.18 15.70
N LYS A 89 -5.53 1.59 16.49
CA LYS A 89 -5.37 2.95 17.01
C LYS A 89 -4.06 3.55 16.52
N LYS A 90 -4.02 4.89 16.47
CA LYS A 90 -2.77 5.62 16.23
C LYS A 90 -1.68 5.13 17.19
N GLY A 91 -0.51 4.82 16.65
CA GLY A 91 0.66 4.27 17.35
C GLY A 91 0.71 2.74 17.40
N ASP A 92 -0.35 2.02 17.01
CA ASP A 92 -0.30 0.55 16.99
C ASP A 92 0.70 0.06 15.95
N ALA A 93 1.51 -0.94 16.34
CA ALA A 93 2.43 -1.62 15.45
C ALA A 93 1.70 -2.70 14.63
N VAL A 94 1.87 -2.65 13.32
CA VAL A 94 1.10 -3.45 12.37
C VAL A 94 1.96 -4.03 11.25
N ASN A 95 1.38 -5.04 10.60
CA ASN A 95 1.86 -5.66 9.38
C ASN A 95 0.85 -5.42 8.26
N ILE A 96 1.35 -5.19 7.04
CA ILE A 96 0.53 -5.07 5.83
C ILE A 96 0.78 -6.30 4.95
N SER A 97 -0.28 -6.95 4.51
CA SER A 97 -0.19 -8.12 3.62
C SER A 97 -1.16 -8.06 2.45
N TRP A 98 -0.85 -8.75 1.36
CA TRP A 98 -1.71 -8.83 0.18
C TRP A 98 -1.36 -10.04 -0.68
N GLU A 99 -2.27 -10.40 -1.59
CA GLU A 99 -1.99 -11.47 -2.55
C GLU A 99 -1.03 -10.98 -3.66
N PRO A 100 0.01 -11.76 -4.03
CA PRO A 100 0.99 -11.36 -5.04
C PRO A 100 0.39 -10.91 -6.38
N THR A 101 -0.77 -11.45 -6.76
CA THR A 101 -1.50 -11.13 -7.99
C THR A 101 -1.89 -9.66 -8.13
N PHE A 102 -1.97 -8.92 -7.02
CA PHE A 102 -2.31 -7.50 -7.00
C PHE A 102 -1.10 -6.56 -7.15
N THR A 103 0.11 -7.12 -7.21
CA THR A 103 1.33 -6.35 -7.45
C THR A 103 1.55 -6.18 -8.95
N PHE A 104 1.99 -5.00 -9.37
CA PHE A 104 2.56 -4.74 -10.68
C PHE A 104 3.88 -3.99 -10.56
N ALA A 105 4.71 -4.08 -11.59
CA ALA A 105 6.02 -3.43 -11.62
C ALA A 105 6.11 -2.51 -12.85
N LEU A 106 6.43 -1.25 -12.61
CA LEU A 106 6.75 -0.24 -13.63
C LEU A 106 8.26 -0.05 -13.72
N ARG A 107 8.74 0.54 -14.81
CA ARG A 107 10.18 0.73 -14.98
C ARG A 107 10.67 1.84 -14.05
N GLY A 108 11.84 1.68 -13.46
CA GLY A 108 12.41 2.69 -12.57
C GLY A 108 12.85 3.99 -13.28
N ASP A 109 12.99 3.95 -14.61
CA ASP A 109 13.31 5.11 -15.45
C ASP A 109 12.07 5.87 -15.95
N GLU A 110 10.86 5.40 -15.63
CA GLU A 110 9.61 6.10 -15.92
C GLU A 110 9.32 7.17 -14.86
N ASP A 111 8.68 8.25 -15.30
CA ASP A 111 8.21 9.31 -14.40
C ASP A 111 7.04 8.79 -13.55
N VAL A 112 7.29 8.61 -12.25
CA VAL A 112 6.29 8.15 -11.27
C VAL A 112 5.13 9.14 -11.10
N THR A 113 5.31 10.39 -11.52
CA THR A 113 4.30 11.46 -11.46
C THR A 113 3.53 11.64 -12.77
N ALA A 114 3.81 10.82 -13.79
CA ALA A 114 3.09 10.89 -15.06
C ALA A 114 1.58 10.73 -14.84
N GLY A 115 0.81 11.76 -15.21
CA GLY A 115 -0.64 11.79 -15.05
C GLY A 115 -1.16 12.26 -13.68
N SER A 116 -0.29 12.71 -12.76
CA SER A 116 -0.71 13.23 -11.45
C SER A 116 -1.16 14.69 -11.46
N GLN A 117 -1.19 15.36 -12.61
CA GLN A 117 -1.62 16.76 -12.72
C GLN A 117 -3.15 16.83 -12.64
N ILE A 118 -3.65 17.21 -11.46
CA ILE A 118 -4.99 17.77 -11.30
C ILE A 118 -4.76 19.28 -11.15
N GLU A 119 -4.82 20.03 -12.26
CA GLU A 119 -4.96 21.47 -12.18
C GLU A 119 -6.36 21.74 -11.61
N PRO A 120 -6.51 22.31 -10.40
CA PRO A 120 -7.81 22.71 -9.93
C PRO A 120 -8.36 23.75 -10.90
N GLU A 121 -9.51 23.44 -11.51
CA GLU A 121 -10.26 24.41 -12.30
C GLU A 121 -10.54 25.60 -11.38
N ALA A 122 -9.95 26.76 -11.68
CA ALA A 122 -10.22 27.98 -10.94
C ALA A 122 -11.73 28.23 -11.06
N LEU A 123 -12.45 28.04 -9.96
CA LEU A 123 -13.84 28.46 -9.88
C LEU A 123 -13.81 29.98 -9.94
N ASP A 124 -14.17 30.53 -11.10
CA ASP A 124 -14.43 31.95 -11.24
C ASP A 124 -15.57 32.30 -10.27
N GLU A 125 -15.23 32.98 -9.16
CA GLU A 125 -16.21 33.58 -8.27
C GLU A 125 -16.86 34.76 -9.01
N GLU A 126 -18.11 34.60 -9.47
CA GLU A 126 -19.01 35.70 -9.86
C GLU A 126 -19.73 36.31 -8.65
#